data_AF-W3XK69-F1
#
_entry.id   AF-W3XK69-F1
#
_cell.length_a   1.000
_cell.length_b   1.000
_cell.length_c   1.000
_cell.angle_alpha   90.00
_cell.angle_beta   90.00
_cell.angle_gamma   90.00
#
_symmetry.space_group_name_H-M   'P 1'
#
loop_
_entity.id
_entity.type
_entity.pdbx_description
1 polymer ?
#
loop_
_entity_poly.entity_id
_entity_poly.type
_entity_poly.pdbx_seq_one_letter_code
_entity_poly.pdbx_strand_id
1 'polypeptide(L)'
;MRLLNVRTYQLEEFFESSRPEYAILSHTWGENETTYQDLRDGRKEGKGWDKIEAFCQKSKRAGYKYGWVDTCCIDKSSSAELSEAINSMYQWYKDSEICYVYMSDVPPNNNHFDESSAFRRSRWFQRGWTLQEFLAPDAIIFFDDSWHYCFELILSRPRGIPENHAHESLVTLLSEITGVNEYVVRTGDFESTIIAQRLSWASHRVTTRIEDMAYSLLGILDINMPLLYGEGKAAFQRLQEEVLKTKLDQSYLSWGLNMTWDQMPDGDLHLAESPAFFQNCQNLGRSWIFDDGLTEMRFQSVTNQGLLIELPIMEINKRHNVVLALLQYGPVKHRDYGSNFCTAIPLFHFPGHSYFRRLDGSTPFFAPYKLLRRARNRQICLLNYKNMTFGLETPQPIISKAKWIPSRWIHGHIWITVTRLLGTGYRMTAYYPSHDTPRTSTITTLGLPYGIDCFFLEFTNGRSRVGACFHGTLRSQSDLRMRFFRIHRGSALKIALSIQRSWNLHGGKKKWFDKELEVEELCNDSACPDTSHPHLIYETRVTSMGTDIYLKQILDDGTS
;
A
#
# COMPACT_ATOMS: atom_id res chain seq x y z
N MET A 1 -12.77 23.28 25.45
CA MET A 1 -13.42 23.21 24.11
C MET A 1 -14.44 24.33 23.98
N ARG A 2 -14.56 24.99 22.82
CA ARG A 2 -15.66 25.93 22.55
C ARG A 2 -16.74 25.31 21.71
N LEU A 3 -18.00 25.64 22.01
CA LEU A 3 -19.18 25.20 21.27
C LEU A 3 -19.96 26.42 20.79
N LEU A 4 -20.58 26.28 19.62
CA LEU A 4 -21.49 27.26 19.05
C LEU A 4 -22.90 27.02 19.57
N ASN A 5 -23.50 28.01 20.22
CA ASN A 5 -24.91 27.97 20.58
C ASN A 5 -25.76 28.10 19.30
N VAL A 6 -26.52 27.06 18.96
CA VAL A 6 -27.21 26.98 17.65
C VAL A 6 -28.37 27.97 17.51
N ARG A 7 -28.76 28.66 18.58
CA ARG A 7 -29.83 29.66 18.58
C ARG A 7 -29.32 31.08 18.51
N THR A 8 -28.24 31.38 19.24
CA THR A 8 -27.67 32.75 19.33
C THR A 8 -26.47 32.95 18.42
N TYR A 9 -25.86 31.85 17.96
CA TYR A 9 -24.60 31.81 17.22
C TYR A 9 -23.41 32.39 18.00
N GLN A 10 -23.50 32.39 19.34
CA GLN A 10 -22.41 32.79 20.21
C GLN A 10 -21.55 31.57 20.57
N LEU A 11 -20.25 31.80 20.70
CA LEU A 11 -19.31 30.78 21.16
C LEU A 11 -19.28 30.77 22.70
N GLU A 12 -19.45 29.59 23.27
CA GLU A 12 -19.42 29.33 24.71
C GLU A 12 -18.32 28.31 25.02
N GLU A 13 -17.57 28.52 26.09
CA GLU A 13 -16.45 27.65 26.47
C GLU A 13 -16.85 26.65 27.55
N PHE A 14 -16.44 25.39 27.37
CA PHE A 14 -16.74 24.29 28.26
C PHE A 14 -15.48 23.49 28.58
N PHE A 15 -15.35 23.13 29.86
CA PHE A 15 -14.40 22.14 30.33
C PHE A 15 -14.95 20.72 30.13
N GLU A 16 -14.07 19.73 30.09
CA GLU A 16 -14.45 18.33 29.84
C GLU A 16 -15.53 17.81 30.79
N SER A 17 -15.41 18.13 32.10
CA SER A 17 -16.33 17.67 33.13
C SER A 17 -17.75 18.27 33.04
N SER A 18 -17.92 19.35 32.27
CA SER A 18 -19.19 20.10 32.16
C SER A 18 -19.63 20.25 30.71
N ARG A 19 -19.16 19.36 29.82
CA ARG A 19 -19.47 19.42 28.40
C ARG A 19 -20.93 19.03 28.17
N PRO A 20 -21.74 19.89 27.51
CA PRO A 20 -23.10 19.53 27.16
C PRO A 20 -23.11 18.59 25.95
N GLU A 21 -24.26 17.96 25.67
CA GLU A 21 -24.53 17.28 24.40
C GLU A 21 -24.46 18.27 23.23
N TYR A 22 -23.87 17.83 22.10
CA TYR A 22 -23.69 18.67 20.91
C TYR A 22 -23.70 17.84 19.61
N ALA A 23 -24.09 18.51 18.53
CA ALA A 23 -23.87 18.03 17.17
C ALA A 23 -22.50 18.51 16.67
N ILE A 24 -21.86 17.78 15.76
CA ILE A 24 -20.59 18.17 15.16
C ILE A 24 -20.69 18.23 13.63
N LEU A 25 -20.04 19.21 13.00
CA LEU A 25 -19.98 19.34 11.54
C LEU A 25 -18.68 18.75 10.99
N SER A 26 -18.81 17.82 10.05
CA SER A 26 -17.72 17.32 9.20
C SER A 26 -17.91 17.86 7.79
N HIS A 27 -16.87 18.45 7.20
CA HIS A 27 -16.94 19.04 5.87
C HIS A 27 -15.56 19.27 5.25
N THR A 28 -15.52 19.47 3.93
CA THR A 28 -14.32 19.97 3.26
C THR A 28 -14.37 21.49 3.17
N TRP A 29 -13.32 22.17 3.60
CA TRP A 29 -13.26 23.63 3.55
C TRP A 29 -13.41 24.13 2.11
N GLY A 30 -14.32 25.09 1.93
CA GLY A 30 -14.53 25.83 0.69
C GLY A 30 -13.85 27.19 0.71
N GLU A 31 -14.30 28.06 -0.19
CA GLU A 31 -13.88 29.46 -0.22
C GLU A 31 -14.64 30.27 0.83
N ASN A 32 -13.97 31.21 1.49
CA ASN A 32 -14.55 32.14 2.47
C ASN A 32 -15.26 31.42 3.64
N GLU A 33 -14.56 30.46 4.25
CA GLU A 33 -15.00 29.81 5.48
C GLU A 33 -15.13 30.82 6.63
N THR A 34 -16.23 30.75 7.38
CA THR A 34 -16.40 31.57 8.58
C THR A 34 -15.45 31.11 9.66
N THR A 35 -14.59 32.02 10.10
CA THR A 35 -13.57 31.80 11.12
C THR A 35 -14.06 32.15 12.52
N TYR A 36 -13.25 31.81 13.53
CA TYR A 36 -13.46 32.25 14.91
C TYR A 36 -13.53 33.77 15.02
N GLN A 37 -12.64 34.48 14.31
CA GLN A 37 -12.58 35.93 14.28
C GLN A 37 -13.85 36.53 13.67
N ASP A 38 -14.36 35.94 12.59
CA ASP A 38 -15.59 36.42 11.95
C ASP A 38 -16.78 36.35 12.92
N LEU A 39 -16.95 35.23 13.63
CA LEU A 39 -18.02 35.11 14.64
C LEU A 39 -17.84 36.07 15.82
N ARG A 40 -16.61 36.23 16.30
CA ARG A 40 -16.29 37.17 17.38
C ARG A 40 -16.59 38.61 16.98
N ASP A 41 -16.32 38.98 15.74
CA ASP A 41 -16.57 40.32 15.19
C ASP A 41 -18.03 40.51 14.72
N GLY A 42 -18.86 39.46 14.81
CA GLY A 42 -20.26 39.49 14.37
C GLY A 42 -20.45 39.44 12.85
N ARG A 43 -19.43 39.06 12.08
CA ARG A 43 -19.47 38.94 10.62
C ARG A 43 -20.14 37.62 10.22
N LYS A 44 -21.33 37.73 9.64
CA LYS A 44 -22.24 36.60 9.33
C LYS A 44 -22.67 36.66 7.87
N GLU A 45 -21.70 36.53 6.97
CA GLU A 45 -21.89 36.74 5.53
C GLU A 45 -21.15 35.67 4.73
N GLY A 46 -21.66 35.38 3.53
CA GLY A 46 -21.03 34.50 2.56
C GLY A 46 -21.31 33.01 2.78
N LYS A 47 -20.82 32.20 1.84
CA LYS A 47 -21.13 30.76 1.76
C LYS A 47 -20.69 29.97 2.99
N GLY A 48 -19.57 30.35 3.62
CA GLY A 48 -19.12 29.75 4.87
C GLY A 48 -20.15 29.93 5.99
N TRP A 49 -20.79 31.10 6.06
CA TRP A 49 -21.82 31.40 7.04
C TRP A 49 -23.12 30.67 6.74
N ASP A 50 -23.58 30.66 5.48
CA ASP A 50 -24.80 29.96 5.07
C ASP A 50 -24.76 28.47 5.48
N LYS A 51 -23.58 27.85 5.33
CA LYS A 51 -23.34 26.47 5.78
C LYS A 51 -23.43 26.33 7.31
N ILE A 52 -22.81 27.22 8.08
CA ILE A 52 -22.90 27.18 9.55
C ILE A 52 -24.34 27.42 10.03
N GLU A 53 -25.04 28.35 9.41
CA GLU A 53 -26.44 28.63 9.73
C GLU A 53 -27.31 27.41 9.44
N ALA A 54 -27.18 26.78 8.27
CA ALA A 54 -27.92 25.57 7.93
C ALA A 54 -27.61 24.40 8.89
N PHE A 55 -26.33 24.23 9.26
CA PHE A 55 -25.91 23.27 10.30
C PHE A 55 -26.60 23.55 11.64
N CYS A 56 -26.62 24.81 12.10
CA CYS A 56 -27.28 25.21 13.34
C CYS A 56 -28.79 24.97 13.27
N GLN A 57 -29.44 25.29 12.15
CA GLN A 57 -30.87 25.07 11.97
C GLN A 57 -31.23 23.59 12.03
N LYS A 58 -30.44 22.70 11.41
CA LYS A 58 -30.63 21.25 11.51
C LYS A 58 -30.42 20.76 12.93
N SER A 59 -29.33 21.18 13.58
CA SER A 59 -29.02 20.81 14.96
C SER A 59 -30.13 21.23 15.93
N LYS A 60 -30.63 22.46 15.78
CA LYS A 60 -31.76 22.99 16.55
C LYS A 60 -33.04 22.18 16.36
N ARG A 61 -33.37 21.79 15.13
CA ARG A 61 -34.56 20.97 14.81
C ARG A 61 -34.45 19.56 15.40
N ALA A 62 -33.24 19.02 15.48
CA ALA A 62 -32.96 17.74 16.13
C ALA A 62 -32.89 17.82 17.66
N GLY A 63 -33.06 19.01 18.26
CA GLY A 63 -33.12 19.19 19.72
C GLY A 63 -31.81 19.63 20.37
N TYR A 64 -30.70 19.70 19.63
CA TYR A 64 -29.41 20.11 20.17
C TYR A 64 -29.38 21.61 20.47
N LYS A 65 -28.77 21.97 21.60
CA LYS A 65 -28.52 23.37 21.99
C LYS A 65 -27.16 23.87 21.46
N TYR A 66 -26.21 22.96 21.30
CA TYR A 66 -24.84 23.26 20.94
C TYR A 66 -24.42 22.51 19.69
N GLY A 67 -23.53 23.14 18.92
CA GLY A 67 -22.88 22.55 17.76
C GLY A 67 -21.39 22.84 17.79
N TRP A 68 -20.58 22.03 17.11
CA TRP A 68 -19.16 22.27 16.92
C TRP A 68 -18.79 22.30 15.44
N VAL A 69 -17.99 23.29 15.06
CA VAL A 69 -17.46 23.47 13.71
C VAL A 69 -16.00 23.91 13.81
N ASP A 70 -15.08 23.14 13.23
CA ASP A 70 -13.63 23.37 13.31
C ASP A 70 -13.18 24.73 12.76
N THR A 71 -13.93 25.31 11.82
CA THR A 71 -13.60 26.62 11.24
C THR A 71 -13.79 27.78 12.21
N CYS A 72 -14.79 27.72 13.07
CA CYS A 72 -15.17 28.84 13.93
C CYS A 72 -15.10 28.55 15.44
N CYS A 73 -15.03 27.29 15.85
CA CYS A 73 -14.90 26.92 17.27
C CYS A 73 -13.44 26.88 17.74
N ILE A 74 -12.48 26.83 16.82
CA ILE A 74 -11.03 26.85 17.12
C ILE A 74 -10.46 28.21 16.73
N ASP A 75 -9.76 28.87 17.65
CA ASP A 75 -8.93 30.02 17.33
C ASP A 75 -7.59 29.55 16.73
N LYS A 76 -7.56 29.46 15.41
CA LYS A 76 -6.37 29.05 14.65
C LYS A 76 -5.21 30.05 14.72
N SER A 77 -5.42 31.24 15.29
CA SER A 77 -4.34 32.21 15.54
C SER A 77 -3.56 31.89 16.82
N SER A 78 -4.14 31.11 17.73
CA SER A 78 -3.50 30.61 18.94
C SER A 78 -2.85 29.25 18.67
N SER A 79 -1.52 29.20 18.64
CA SER A 79 -0.78 27.94 18.41
C SER A 79 -0.99 26.91 19.53
N ALA A 80 -1.13 27.38 20.77
CA ALA A 80 -1.42 26.53 21.93
C ALA A 80 -2.78 25.85 21.78
N GLU A 81 -3.81 26.63 21.44
CA GLU A 81 -5.16 26.10 21.25
C GLU A 81 -5.26 25.20 20.02
N LEU A 82 -4.65 25.58 18.90
CA LEU A 82 -4.62 24.74 17.71
C LEU A 82 -3.97 23.37 18.02
N SER A 83 -2.93 23.37 18.85
CA SER A 83 -2.26 22.14 19.27
C SER A 83 -3.13 21.27 20.18
N GLU A 84 -3.81 21.88 21.15
CA GLU A 84 -4.78 21.19 22.00
C GLU A 84 -5.94 20.63 21.16
N ALA A 85 -6.46 21.43 20.23
CA ALA A 85 -7.59 21.06 19.38
C ALA A 85 -7.28 19.89 18.47
N ILE A 86 -6.11 19.88 17.81
CA ILE A 86 -5.71 18.76 16.94
C ILE A 86 -5.53 17.46 17.73
N ASN A 87 -4.90 17.52 18.92
CA ASN A 87 -4.76 16.33 19.77
C ASN A 87 -6.11 15.85 20.36
N SER A 88 -7.09 16.75 20.48
CA SER A 88 -8.41 16.44 21.04
C SER A 88 -9.49 16.14 19.99
N MET A 89 -9.23 16.42 18.71
CA MET A 89 -10.25 16.41 17.65
C MET A 89 -10.95 15.06 17.53
N TYR A 90 -10.19 13.97 17.55
CA TYR A 90 -10.77 12.63 17.52
C TYR A 90 -11.76 12.41 18.68
N GLN A 91 -11.38 12.80 19.90
CA GLN A 91 -12.24 12.68 21.07
C GLN A 91 -13.48 13.57 20.97
N TRP A 92 -13.36 14.77 20.38
CA TRP A 92 -14.51 15.65 20.14
C TRP A 92 -15.48 15.11 19.09
N TYR A 93 -15.02 14.37 18.07
CA TYR A 93 -15.92 13.64 17.18
C TYR A 93 -16.54 12.43 17.86
N LYS A 94 -15.75 11.68 18.65
CA LYS A 94 -16.21 10.51 19.39
C LYS A 94 -17.29 10.83 20.43
N ASP A 95 -17.14 11.94 21.15
CA ASP A 95 -18.07 12.39 22.19
C ASP A 95 -19.27 13.20 21.64
N SER A 96 -19.35 13.40 20.32
CA SER A 96 -20.49 14.08 19.72
C SER A 96 -21.69 13.13 19.66
N GLU A 97 -22.90 13.66 19.88
CA GLU A 97 -24.13 12.87 19.77
C GLU A 97 -24.43 12.50 18.31
N ILE A 98 -24.05 13.40 17.39
CA ILE A 98 -24.26 13.20 15.96
C ILE A 98 -23.27 14.01 15.14
N CYS A 99 -22.73 13.39 14.09
CA CYS A 99 -21.91 14.04 13.10
C CYS A 99 -22.69 14.31 11.81
N TYR A 100 -22.85 15.58 11.46
CA TYR A 100 -23.41 15.97 10.16
C TYR A 100 -22.28 16.12 9.16
N VAL A 101 -22.30 15.30 8.11
CA VAL A 101 -21.36 15.39 6.99
C VAL A 101 -22.02 16.23 5.89
N TYR A 102 -21.44 17.40 5.61
CA TYR A 102 -21.88 18.26 4.51
C TYR A 102 -20.96 18.08 3.29
N MET A 103 -21.52 17.52 2.21
CA MET A 103 -20.78 17.22 0.99
C MET A 103 -21.04 18.28 -0.09
N SER A 104 -20.24 19.35 -0.05
CA SER A 104 -20.35 20.52 -0.94
C SER A 104 -20.27 20.25 -2.45
N ASP A 105 -19.85 19.05 -2.85
CA ASP A 105 -19.60 18.61 -4.23
C ASP A 105 -20.50 17.44 -4.66
N VAL A 106 -21.52 17.12 -3.86
CA VAL A 106 -22.53 16.11 -4.19
C VAL A 106 -23.85 16.83 -4.46
N PRO A 107 -24.37 16.79 -5.70
CA PRO A 107 -25.64 17.43 -6.02
C PRO A 107 -26.84 16.61 -5.50
N PRO A 108 -28.02 17.22 -5.40
CA PRO A 108 -29.23 16.52 -4.98
C PRO A 108 -29.64 15.40 -5.93
N ASN A 109 -30.37 14.41 -5.39
CA ASN A 109 -30.84 13.22 -6.13
C ASN A 109 -29.71 12.39 -6.78
N ASN A 110 -28.48 12.50 -6.28
CA ASN A 110 -27.39 11.66 -6.74
C ASN A 110 -27.61 10.20 -6.32
N ASN A 111 -27.62 9.27 -7.27
CA ASN A 111 -27.58 7.85 -6.93
C ASN A 111 -26.17 7.48 -6.44
N HIS A 112 -26.02 7.29 -5.13
CA HIS A 112 -24.72 7.08 -4.49
C HIS A 112 -24.05 5.75 -4.89
N PHE A 113 -24.86 4.74 -5.27
CA PHE A 113 -24.39 3.40 -5.60
C PHE A 113 -23.73 3.32 -6.98
N ASP A 114 -24.03 4.25 -7.89
CA ASP A 114 -23.42 4.29 -9.22
C ASP A 114 -21.90 4.47 -9.10
N GLU A 115 -21.12 3.69 -9.85
CA GLU A 115 -19.64 3.75 -9.84
C GLU A 115 -19.11 5.15 -10.19
N SER A 116 -19.84 5.88 -11.03
CA SER A 116 -19.54 7.23 -11.46
C SER A 116 -20.35 8.30 -10.71
N SER A 117 -20.88 7.99 -9.52
CA SER A 117 -21.60 8.97 -8.72
C SER A 117 -20.69 10.11 -8.24
N ALA A 118 -21.28 11.30 -8.06
CA ALA A 118 -20.58 12.42 -7.43
C ALA A 118 -20.20 12.08 -5.96
N PHE A 119 -21.05 11.30 -5.30
CA PHE A 119 -20.79 10.79 -3.95
C PHE A 119 -19.47 10.03 -3.84
N ARG A 120 -19.25 9.00 -4.69
CA ARG A 120 -18.00 8.20 -4.68
C ARG A 120 -16.75 9.05 -4.97
N ARG A 121 -16.90 10.12 -5.76
CA ARG A 121 -15.81 11.04 -6.11
C ARG A 121 -15.64 12.21 -5.16
N SER A 122 -16.49 12.34 -4.14
CA SER A 122 -16.47 13.52 -3.28
C SER A 122 -15.09 13.71 -2.64
N ARG A 123 -14.66 14.97 -2.60
CA ARG A 123 -13.45 15.40 -1.90
C ARG A 123 -13.48 15.03 -0.42
N TRP A 124 -14.66 14.85 0.17
CA TRP A 124 -14.78 14.43 1.56
C TRP A 124 -14.09 13.10 1.81
N PHE A 125 -14.18 12.12 0.91
CA PHE A 125 -13.48 10.84 1.06
C PHE A 125 -11.98 10.92 0.83
N GLN A 126 -11.52 11.96 0.14
CA GLN A 126 -10.12 12.15 -0.22
C GLN A 126 -9.37 13.04 0.78
N ARG A 127 -10.05 13.74 1.70
CA ARG A 127 -9.39 14.61 2.67
C ARG A 127 -8.81 13.79 3.82
N GLY A 128 -7.59 14.09 4.27
CA GLY A 128 -6.93 13.35 5.37
C GLY A 128 -7.74 13.36 6.67
N TRP A 129 -8.13 14.56 7.14
CA TRP A 129 -8.84 14.78 8.40
C TRP A 129 -10.19 14.05 8.49
N THR A 130 -10.93 13.92 7.39
CA THR A 130 -12.27 13.31 7.41
C THR A 130 -12.25 11.82 7.73
N LEU A 131 -11.07 11.15 7.74
CA LEU A 131 -10.98 9.75 8.15
C LEU A 131 -11.32 9.59 9.63
N GLN A 132 -10.79 10.44 10.50
CA GLN A 132 -11.15 10.39 11.93
C GLN A 132 -12.58 10.91 12.15
N GLU A 133 -13.03 11.87 11.35
CA GLU A 133 -14.41 12.37 11.39
C GLU A 133 -15.42 11.29 10.97
N PHE A 134 -14.99 10.31 10.17
CA PHE A 134 -15.76 9.13 9.77
C PHE A 134 -15.74 8.01 10.82
N LEU A 135 -14.60 7.77 11.47
CA LEU A 135 -14.41 6.61 12.34
C LEU A 135 -14.71 6.87 13.81
N ALA A 136 -14.72 8.14 14.24
CA ALA A 136 -14.88 8.50 15.65
C ALA A 136 -16.34 8.56 16.12
N PRO A 137 -17.29 9.22 15.41
CA PRO A 137 -18.67 9.36 15.89
C PRO A 137 -19.46 8.05 15.81
N ASP A 138 -20.38 7.85 16.76
CA ASP A 138 -21.28 6.68 16.75
C ASP A 138 -22.48 6.84 15.78
N ALA A 139 -22.83 8.07 15.40
CA ALA A 139 -23.91 8.37 14.46
C ALA A 139 -23.49 9.46 13.46
N ILE A 140 -23.69 9.20 12.18
CA ILE A 140 -23.32 10.10 11.07
C ILE A 140 -24.51 10.28 10.15
N ILE A 141 -24.84 11.53 9.78
CA ILE A 141 -25.82 11.83 8.74
C ILE A 141 -25.13 12.55 7.59
N PHE A 142 -25.29 12.03 6.38
CA PHE A 142 -24.78 12.63 5.16
C PHE A 142 -25.81 13.57 4.53
N PHE A 143 -25.33 14.75 4.15
CA PHE A 143 -26.09 15.77 3.43
C PHE A 143 -25.38 16.18 2.14
N ASP A 144 -26.17 16.45 1.11
CA ASP A 144 -25.71 16.99 -0.17
C ASP A 144 -25.35 18.49 -0.09
N ASP A 145 -24.96 19.08 -1.23
CA ASP A 145 -24.59 20.50 -1.35
C ASP A 145 -25.73 21.49 -1.07
N SER A 146 -26.96 20.99 -0.98
CA SER A 146 -28.19 21.73 -0.75
C SER A 146 -28.81 21.36 0.60
N TRP A 147 -28.05 20.66 1.46
CA TRP A 147 -28.47 20.20 2.77
C TRP A 147 -29.68 19.24 2.76
N HIS A 148 -29.96 18.55 1.64
CA HIS A 148 -30.92 17.44 1.66
C HIS A 148 -30.28 16.21 2.27
N TYR A 149 -31.09 15.46 3.01
CA TYR A 149 -30.68 14.21 3.62
C TYR A 149 -30.36 13.18 2.53
N CYS A 150 -29.18 12.56 2.61
CA CYS A 150 -28.79 11.44 1.76
C CYS A 150 -29.11 10.13 2.45
N PHE A 151 -28.42 9.86 3.57
CA PHE A 151 -28.60 8.67 4.41
C PHE A 151 -27.89 8.87 5.76
N GLU A 152 -28.11 7.95 6.68
CA GLU A 152 -27.42 7.90 7.97
C GLU A 152 -26.64 6.58 8.15
N LEU A 153 -25.50 6.66 8.82
CA LEU A 153 -24.72 5.52 9.29
C LEU A 153 -24.72 5.55 10.82
N ILE A 154 -25.35 4.55 11.43
CA ILE A 154 -25.36 4.35 12.88
C ILE A 154 -24.49 3.12 13.18
N LEU A 155 -23.49 3.30 14.04
CA LEU A 155 -22.57 2.24 14.45
C LEU A 155 -23.24 1.33 15.47
N SER A 156 -22.98 0.03 15.35
CA SER A 156 -23.58 -1.00 16.22
C SER A 156 -22.81 -1.17 17.53
N ARG A 157 -22.71 -0.11 18.36
CA ARG A 157 -22.07 -0.16 19.68
C ARG A 157 -23.09 0.00 20.81
N PRO A 158 -23.03 -0.81 21.87
CA PRO A 158 -23.32 -2.25 21.90
C PRO A 158 -24.84 -2.57 21.80
N ARG A 159 -25.67 -1.68 21.26
CA ARG A 159 -27.16 -1.77 21.36
C ARG A 159 -27.89 -2.52 20.23
N GLY A 160 -27.17 -3.32 19.45
CA GLY A 160 -27.75 -4.15 18.39
C GLY A 160 -27.84 -3.47 17.02
N ILE A 161 -27.81 -4.29 15.98
CA ILE A 161 -27.76 -3.90 14.57
C ILE A 161 -29.20 -3.67 14.07
N PRO A 162 -29.50 -2.59 13.35
CA PRO A 162 -30.64 -2.58 12.45
C PRO A 162 -30.34 -3.56 11.30
N GLU A 163 -30.70 -4.83 11.45
CA GLU A 163 -30.51 -5.87 10.43
C GLU A 163 -31.44 -5.63 9.24
N ASN A 164 -31.16 -4.60 8.44
CA ASN A 164 -31.86 -4.35 7.19
C ASN A 164 -30.88 -4.28 6.00
N HIS A 165 -31.32 -4.76 4.84
CA HIS A 165 -30.49 -4.84 3.64
C HIS A 165 -29.97 -3.48 3.14
N ALA A 166 -30.67 -2.39 3.48
CA ALA A 166 -30.25 -1.04 3.11
C ALA A 166 -28.99 -0.60 3.86
N HIS A 167 -28.91 -0.90 5.17
CA HIS A 167 -27.72 -0.60 5.98
C HIS A 167 -26.51 -1.39 5.50
N GLU A 168 -26.67 -2.68 5.23
CA GLU A 168 -25.57 -3.52 4.68
C GLU A 168 -25.05 -3.00 3.33
N SER A 169 -25.94 -2.57 2.44
CA SER A 169 -25.53 -1.98 1.15
C SER A 169 -24.72 -0.69 1.34
N LEU A 170 -25.08 0.14 2.33
CA LEU A 170 -24.32 1.36 2.68
C LEU A 170 -22.95 1.02 3.29
N VAL A 171 -22.87 -0.01 4.15
CA VAL A 171 -21.60 -0.49 4.72
C VAL A 171 -20.64 -0.93 3.60
N THR A 172 -21.11 -1.73 2.64
CA THR A 172 -20.29 -2.14 1.48
C THR A 172 -19.87 -0.93 0.65
N LEU A 173 -20.80 -0.01 0.31
CA LEU A 173 -20.49 1.21 -0.42
C LEU A 173 -19.38 2.04 0.24
N LEU A 174 -19.50 2.29 1.55
CA LEU A 174 -18.52 3.07 2.29
C LEU A 174 -17.19 2.33 2.44
N SER A 175 -17.21 1.00 2.59
CA SER A 175 -16.00 0.18 2.63
C SER A 175 -15.22 0.26 1.32
N GLU A 176 -15.91 0.15 0.18
CA GLU A 176 -15.31 0.28 -1.16
C GLU A 176 -14.65 1.65 -1.38
N ILE A 177 -15.32 2.72 -0.96
CA ILE A 177 -14.83 4.09 -1.18
C ILE A 177 -13.64 4.40 -0.26
N THR A 178 -13.75 4.02 1.03
CA THR A 178 -12.79 4.44 2.06
C THR A 178 -11.61 3.49 2.22
N GLY A 179 -11.74 2.24 1.76
CA GLY A 179 -10.79 1.15 2.07
C GLY A 179 -10.88 0.65 3.52
N VAL A 180 -11.79 1.20 4.34
CA VAL A 180 -12.05 0.75 5.71
C VAL A 180 -12.83 -0.56 5.63
N ASN A 181 -12.41 -1.59 6.37
CA ASN A 181 -13.09 -2.89 6.34
C ASN A 181 -14.56 -2.76 6.78
N GLU A 182 -15.47 -3.49 6.12
CA GLU A 182 -16.91 -3.48 6.43
C GLU A 182 -17.22 -3.71 7.92
N TYR A 183 -16.47 -4.59 8.58
CA TYR A 183 -16.59 -4.80 10.03
C TYR A 183 -16.38 -3.51 10.82
N VAL A 184 -15.35 -2.73 10.48
CA VAL A 184 -15.03 -1.47 11.15
C VAL A 184 -16.09 -0.41 10.81
N VAL A 185 -16.53 -0.33 9.55
CA VAL A 185 -17.63 0.58 9.15
C VAL A 185 -18.92 0.28 9.91
N ARG A 186 -19.19 -1.00 10.19
CA ARG A 186 -20.41 -1.44 10.88
C ARG A 186 -20.36 -1.25 12.39
N THR A 187 -19.22 -1.54 13.00
CA THR A 187 -19.06 -1.63 14.47
C THR A 187 -18.31 -0.46 15.07
N GLY A 188 -17.64 0.36 14.25
CA GLY A 188 -16.64 1.34 14.68
C GLY A 188 -15.36 0.73 15.25
N ASP A 189 -15.29 -0.57 15.51
CA ASP A 189 -14.16 -1.22 16.19
C ASP A 189 -12.95 -1.34 15.27
N PHE A 190 -12.19 -0.25 15.18
CA PHE A 190 -10.86 -0.24 14.59
C PHE A 190 -9.76 -0.57 15.61
N GLU A 191 -10.04 -0.60 16.91
CA GLU A 191 -9.03 -0.89 17.93
C GLU A 191 -8.53 -2.34 17.81
N SER A 192 -9.37 -3.25 17.34
CA SER A 192 -9.00 -4.63 17.02
C SER A 192 -8.22 -4.80 15.70
N THR A 193 -8.04 -3.76 14.90
CA THR A 193 -7.27 -3.82 13.65
C THR A 193 -5.79 -3.54 13.87
N ILE A 194 -4.96 -4.03 12.94
CA ILE A 194 -3.51 -3.81 12.95
C ILE A 194 -3.17 -2.42 12.40
N ILE A 195 -2.02 -1.88 12.81
CA ILE A 195 -1.55 -0.54 12.42
C ILE A 195 -1.46 -0.39 10.89
N ALA A 196 -0.98 -1.41 10.16
CA ALA A 196 -0.89 -1.34 8.71
C ALA A 196 -2.25 -1.16 8.02
N GLN A 197 -3.33 -1.74 8.56
CA GLN A 197 -4.69 -1.52 8.05
C GLN A 197 -5.10 -0.07 8.30
N ARG A 198 -4.90 0.44 9.51
CA ARG A 198 -5.23 1.84 9.85
C ARG A 198 -4.52 2.84 8.96
N LEU A 199 -3.22 2.61 8.71
CA LEU A 199 -2.43 3.44 7.79
C LEU A 199 -2.90 3.31 6.33
N SER A 200 -3.38 2.13 5.91
CA SER A 200 -3.90 1.94 4.55
C SER A 200 -5.16 2.76 4.27
N TRP A 201 -6.00 3.03 5.28
CA TRP A 201 -7.22 3.84 5.11
C TRP A 201 -6.93 5.31 4.76
N ALA A 202 -5.67 5.73 4.94
CA ALA A 202 -5.18 7.05 4.58
C ALA A 202 -4.35 7.08 3.31
N SER A 203 -4.13 5.93 2.64
CA SER A 203 -3.19 5.82 1.52
C SER A 203 -3.55 6.66 0.30
N HIS A 204 -4.85 6.87 0.07
CA HIS A 204 -5.39 7.65 -1.05
C HIS A 204 -5.87 9.05 -0.63
N ARG A 205 -5.64 9.44 0.64
CA ARG A 205 -6.07 10.72 1.18
C ARG A 205 -4.99 11.78 0.99
N VAL A 206 -5.44 13.01 0.78
CA VAL A 206 -4.65 14.20 0.50
C VAL A 206 -4.85 15.22 1.61
N THR A 207 -3.77 15.92 1.96
CA THR A 207 -3.77 16.97 2.96
C THR A 207 -3.24 18.27 2.38
N THR A 208 -3.75 19.40 2.88
CA THR A 208 -3.30 20.73 2.42
C THR A 208 -1.92 21.06 2.95
N ARG A 209 -1.70 20.85 4.26
CA ARG A 209 -0.36 20.86 4.84
C ARG A 209 0.22 19.46 4.78
N ILE A 210 1.49 19.36 4.45
CA ILE A 210 2.16 18.07 4.29
C ILE A 210 2.21 17.31 5.62
N GLU A 211 2.39 18.00 6.75
CA GLU A 211 2.45 17.40 8.08
C GLU A 211 1.11 16.82 8.54
N ASP A 212 -0.01 17.34 8.03
CA ASP A 212 -1.34 16.84 8.36
C ASP A 212 -1.53 15.38 7.90
N MET A 213 -0.69 14.85 7.00
CA MET A 213 -0.69 13.42 6.67
C MET A 213 -0.40 12.55 7.90
N ALA A 214 0.31 13.11 8.88
CA ALA A 214 0.58 12.50 10.18
C ALA A 214 -0.47 12.94 11.21
N TYR A 215 -0.72 14.24 11.33
CA TYR A 215 -1.58 14.76 12.40
C TYR A 215 -3.04 14.32 12.30
N SER A 216 -3.55 14.09 11.09
CA SER A 216 -4.91 13.55 10.89
C SER A 216 -5.07 12.09 11.33
N LEU A 217 -3.97 11.40 11.67
CA LEU A 217 -3.97 9.99 12.09
C LEU A 217 -3.76 9.80 13.59
N LEU A 218 -3.52 10.87 14.36
CA LEU A 218 -3.21 10.80 15.79
C LEU A 218 -4.29 10.05 16.57
N GLY A 219 -5.56 10.38 16.38
CA GLY A 219 -6.66 9.71 17.09
C GLY A 219 -6.87 8.25 16.67
N ILE A 220 -6.73 7.94 15.38
CA ILE A 220 -6.92 6.58 14.84
C ILE A 220 -5.81 5.64 15.31
N LEU A 221 -4.60 6.19 15.43
CA LEU A 221 -3.43 5.47 15.93
C LEU A 221 -3.28 5.60 17.44
N ASP A 222 -4.12 6.40 18.11
CA ASP A 222 -4.08 6.68 19.55
C ASP A 222 -2.66 7.05 20.00
N ILE A 223 -2.19 8.17 19.43
CA ILE A 223 -0.89 8.78 19.66
C ILE A 223 -1.09 10.25 20.02
N ASN A 224 -0.34 10.71 21.02
CA ASN A 224 -0.19 12.13 21.33
C ASN A 224 1.25 12.53 21.07
N MET A 225 1.45 13.60 20.29
CA MET A 225 2.77 14.13 19.99
C MET A 225 2.71 15.63 19.67
N PRO A 226 3.78 16.41 19.94
CA PRO A 226 3.81 17.84 19.61
C PRO A 226 3.59 18.10 18.13
N LEU A 227 2.93 19.22 17.78
CA LEU A 227 2.73 19.62 16.39
C LEU A 227 3.82 20.60 15.96
N LEU A 228 4.61 20.19 14.97
CA LEU A 228 5.72 20.96 14.43
C LEU A 228 5.46 21.25 12.95
N TYR A 229 4.65 22.25 12.64
CA TYR A 229 4.45 22.69 11.27
C TYR A 229 5.74 23.29 10.70
N GLY A 230 6.15 22.82 9.51
CA GLY A 230 7.42 23.16 8.87
C GLY A 230 8.41 21.99 8.81
N GLU A 231 8.15 20.86 9.49
CA GLU A 231 9.02 19.67 9.44
C GLU A 231 8.81 18.80 8.19
N GLY A 232 7.78 19.09 7.38
CA GLY A 232 7.56 18.39 6.12
C GLY A 232 7.17 16.91 6.30
N LYS A 233 7.77 16.03 5.49
CA LYS A 233 7.55 14.57 5.58
C LYS A 233 8.08 13.95 6.88
N ALA A 234 8.92 14.66 7.64
CA ALA A 234 9.45 14.16 8.91
C ALA A 234 8.34 13.92 9.94
N ALA A 235 7.21 14.64 9.85
CA ALA A 235 6.05 14.46 10.72
C ALA A 235 5.52 13.01 10.70
N PHE A 236 5.46 12.39 9.51
CA PHE A 236 4.99 11.01 9.36
C PHE A 236 6.01 9.98 9.84
N GLN A 237 7.30 10.29 9.75
CA GLN A 237 8.34 9.45 10.36
C GLN A 237 8.24 9.50 11.88
N ARG A 238 8.11 10.69 12.46
CA ARG A 238 7.95 10.90 13.90
C ARG A 238 6.67 10.21 14.42
N LEU A 239 5.58 10.24 13.66
CA LEU A 239 4.38 9.48 13.99
C LEU A 239 4.64 7.98 14.07
N GLN A 240 5.32 7.40 13.08
CA GLN A 240 5.69 5.99 13.09
C GLN A 240 6.61 5.66 14.28
N GLU A 241 7.53 6.55 14.65
CA GLU A 241 8.39 6.38 15.83
C GLU A 241 7.59 6.39 17.14
N GLU A 242 6.59 7.27 17.29
CA GLU A 242 5.71 7.28 18.48
C GLU A 242 4.83 6.03 18.54
N VAL A 243 4.31 5.55 17.41
CA VAL A 243 3.62 4.25 17.33
C VAL A 243 4.56 3.13 17.77
N LEU A 244 5.82 3.15 17.34
CA LEU A 244 6.83 2.17 17.72
C LEU A 244 7.23 2.21 19.20
N LYS A 245 7.07 3.35 19.87
CA LYS A 245 7.33 3.43 21.31
C LYS A 245 6.19 2.87 22.16
N THR A 246 4.96 2.94 21.64
CA THR A 246 3.75 2.68 22.40
C THR A 246 3.04 1.38 22.02
N LYS A 247 3.24 0.86 20.79
CA LYS A 247 2.47 -0.26 20.23
C LYS A 247 3.35 -1.35 19.64
N LEU A 248 3.24 -2.57 20.18
CA LEU A 248 3.90 -3.78 19.67
C LEU A 248 3.12 -4.40 18.50
N ASP A 249 3.27 -3.85 17.31
CA ASP A 249 2.66 -4.37 16.08
C ASP A 249 3.70 -4.36 14.95
N GLN A 250 4.13 -5.51 14.40
CA GLN A 250 5.13 -5.51 13.32
C GLN A 250 4.55 -5.12 11.96
N SER A 251 3.22 -5.00 11.83
CA SER A 251 2.56 -4.80 10.55
C SER A 251 2.97 -3.50 9.86
N TYR A 252 3.43 -2.48 10.59
CA TYR A 252 3.97 -1.26 9.97
C TYR A 252 5.17 -1.56 9.03
N LEU A 253 5.92 -2.65 9.26
CA LEU A 253 6.98 -3.09 8.36
C LEU A 253 6.43 -3.73 7.07
N SER A 254 5.12 -3.91 6.92
CA SER A 254 4.52 -4.34 5.65
C SER A 254 4.42 -3.20 4.64
N TRP A 255 4.88 -1.98 4.95
CA TRP A 255 4.89 -0.90 3.97
C TRP A 255 5.60 -1.33 2.68
N GLY A 256 4.95 -1.04 1.57
CA GLY A 256 5.37 -1.44 0.24
C GLY A 256 4.87 -2.79 -0.24
N LEU A 257 4.04 -3.50 0.54
CA LEU A 257 3.51 -4.81 0.21
C LEU A 257 2.96 -4.89 -1.22
N ASN A 258 3.47 -5.82 -2.03
CA ASN A 258 3.07 -6.06 -3.42
C ASN A 258 3.05 -4.81 -4.32
N MET A 259 3.77 -3.75 -3.97
CA MET A 259 3.97 -2.61 -4.86
C MET A 259 5.05 -2.92 -5.90
N THR A 260 5.05 -2.17 -7.00
CA THR A 260 6.11 -2.26 -8.00
C THR A 260 7.33 -1.43 -7.57
N TRP A 261 8.50 -1.75 -8.10
CA TRP A 261 9.73 -1.06 -7.70
C TRP A 261 9.73 0.43 -8.07
N ASP A 262 9.11 0.81 -9.19
CA ASP A 262 8.95 2.21 -9.61
C ASP A 262 8.06 3.03 -8.66
N GLN A 263 7.24 2.36 -7.85
CA GLN A 263 6.43 3.01 -6.82
C GLN A 263 7.17 3.15 -5.49
N MET A 264 8.30 2.46 -5.29
CA MET A 264 9.09 2.54 -4.06
C MET A 264 9.88 3.85 -4.00
N PRO A 265 10.11 4.41 -2.80
CA PRO A 265 10.96 5.58 -2.67
C PRO A 265 12.41 5.17 -2.98
N ASP A 266 13.15 6.06 -3.64
CA ASP A 266 14.59 5.92 -3.79
C ASP A 266 15.25 6.06 -2.40
N GLY A 267 15.89 4.99 -1.92
CA GLY A 267 16.76 5.06 -0.74
C GLY A 267 16.50 3.98 0.32
N ASP A 268 17.50 3.83 1.19
CA ASP A 268 17.54 2.88 2.30
C ASP A 268 16.70 3.36 3.50
N LEU A 269 15.38 3.38 3.32
CA LEU A 269 14.44 3.73 4.38
C LEU A 269 14.03 2.51 5.20
N HIS A 270 14.02 2.66 6.52
CA HIS A 270 13.50 1.66 7.44
C HIS A 270 11.98 1.85 7.69
N LEU A 271 11.50 3.09 7.63
CA LEU A 271 10.09 3.49 7.78
C LEU A 271 9.54 4.12 6.50
N ALA A 272 8.23 4.09 6.33
CA ALA A 272 7.57 4.65 5.14
C ALA A 272 7.62 6.18 5.14
N GLU A 273 7.62 6.81 3.94
CA GLU A 273 7.56 8.29 3.85
C GLU A 273 6.14 8.85 3.91
N SER A 274 5.12 8.03 3.67
CA SER A 274 3.71 8.43 3.68
C SER A 274 2.77 7.22 3.86
N PRO A 275 1.50 7.45 4.21
CA PRO A 275 0.47 6.41 4.22
C PRO A 275 0.28 5.70 2.86
N ALA A 276 0.64 6.33 1.74
CA ALA A 276 0.48 5.74 0.40
C ALA A 276 1.19 4.39 0.24
N PHE A 277 2.30 4.18 0.97
CA PHE A 277 3.02 2.91 0.96
C PHE A 277 2.28 1.77 1.67
N PHE A 278 1.14 2.03 2.30
CA PHE A 278 0.28 1.02 2.93
C PHE A 278 -0.94 0.66 2.09
N GLN A 279 -1.08 1.18 0.86
CA GLN A 279 -2.28 0.98 0.02
C GLN A 279 -2.74 -0.48 -0.15
N ASN A 280 -1.81 -1.45 -0.11
CA ASN A 280 -2.11 -2.87 -0.27
C ASN A 280 -2.29 -3.62 1.08
N CYS A 281 -2.34 -2.91 2.21
CA CYS A 281 -2.42 -3.50 3.55
C CYS A 281 -3.85 -3.59 4.11
N GLN A 282 -4.88 -3.14 3.39
CA GLN A 282 -6.28 -3.12 3.87
C GLN A 282 -6.82 -4.49 4.33
N ASN A 283 -6.38 -5.55 3.64
CA ASN A 283 -6.80 -6.93 3.90
C ASN A 283 -5.73 -7.73 4.65
N LEU A 284 -4.77 -7.04 5.26
CA LEU A 284 -3.71 -7.68 6.05
C LEU A 284 -4.23 -7.96 7.46
N GLY A 285 -4.07 -9.18 7.95
CA GLY A 285 -4.48 -9.56 9.31
C GLY A 285 -3.58 -10.63 9.91
N ARG A 286 -3.66 -10.81 11.23
CA ARG A 286 -2.95 -11.92 11.91
C ARG A 286 -3.58 -13.25 11.52
N SER A 287 -2.75 -14.25 11.22
CA SER A 287 -3.24 -15.60 10.99
C SER A 287 -3.50 -16.31 12.33
N TRP A 288 -4.76 -16.55 12.66
CA TRP A 288 -5.18 -17.25 13.90
C TRP A 288 -4.83 -18.74 13.92
N ILE A 289 -4.50 -19.34 12.76
CA ILE A 289 -4.28 -20.79 12.62
C ILE A 289 -3.00 -21.24 13.35
N PHE A 290 -2.13 -20.32 13.75
CA PHE A 290 -0.78 -20.65 14.20
C PHE A 290 -0.32 -19.79 15.38
N ASP A 291 -1.21 -19.54 16.33
CA ASP A 291 -0.86 -18.92 17.61
C ASP A 291 -0.04 -19.91 18.47
N ASP A 292 1.21 -20.16 18.06
CA ASP A 292 2.12 -21.14 18.65
C ASP A 292 3.13 -20.52 19.63
N GLY A 293 2.95 -19.24 19.99
CA GLY A 293 3.83 -18.50 20.89
C GLY A 293 5.25 -18.26 20.36
N LEU A 294 5.60 -18.73 19.15
CA LEU A 294 6.96 -18.61 18.59
C LEU A 294 7.30 -17.18 18.15
N THR A 295 6.34 -16.26 18.19
CA THR A 295 6.45 -14.95 17.53
C THR A 295 5.84 -13.80 18.33
N GLU A 296 5.57 -14.00 19.63
CA GLU A 296 5.31 -12.87 20.53
C GLU A 296 6.50 -11.91 20.47
N MET A 297 6.26 -10.69 20.01
CA MET A 297 7.27 -9.64 20.06
C MET A 297 7.62 -9.35 21.51
N ARG A 298 8.87 -9.55 21.85
CA ARG A 298 9.38 -9.26 23.20
C ARG A 298 10.05 -7.90 23.28
N PHE A 299 10.50 -7.37 22.14
CA PHE A 299 11.34 -6.18 22.13
C PHE A 299 11.25 -5.38 20.82
N GLN A 300 11.03 -4.07 20.96
CA GLN A 300 11.32 -3.08 19.92
C GLN A 300 11.79 -1.77 20.56
N SER A 301 12.67 -1.03 19.88
CA SER A 301 13.18 0.27 20.32
C SER A 301 13.66 1.10 19.14
N VAL A 302 13.28 2.38 19.11
CA VAL A 302 13.80 3.36 18.13
C VAL A 302 15.11 3.92 18.66
N THR A 303 16.18 3.85 17.85
CA THR A 303 17.53 4.32 18.19
C THR A 303 18.02 5.32 17.14
N ASN A 304 19.11 6.03 17.44
CA ASN A 304 19.77 6.93 16.47
C ASN A 304 20.30 6.20 15.21
N GLN A 305 20.57 4.90 15.30
CA GLN A 305 21.01 4.08 14.16
C GLN A 305 19.84 3.55 13.32
N GLY A 306 18.65 3.48 13.89
CA GLY A 306 17.47 2.87 13.29
C GLY A 306 16.66 2.08 14.31
N LEU A 307 15.90 1.11 13.84
CA LEU A 307 14.94 0.36 14.63
C LEU A 307 15.55 -0.96 15.12
N LEU A 308 15.73 -1.09 16.44
CA LEU A 308 16.11 -2.35 17.08
C LEU A 308 14.84 -3.17 17.36
N ILE A 309 14.70 -4.34 16.74
CA ILE A 309 13.48 -5.15 16.81
C ILE A 309 13.80 -6.64 16.75
N GLU A 310 13.00 -7.47 17.42
CA GLU A 310 13.07 -8.92 17.29
C GLU A 310 12.13 -9.41 16.17
N LEU A 311 12.70 -10.04 15.14
CA LEU A 311 11.94 -10.60 14.01
C LEU A 311 12.37 -12.05 13.71
N PRO A 312 11.45 -12.90 13.21
CA PRO A 312 11.80 -14.18 12.63
C PRO A 312 12.62 -13.99 11.34
N ILE A 313 13.89 -14.35 11.38
CA ILE A 313 14.80 -14.25 10.23
C ILE A 313 15.05 -15.63 9.63
N MET A 314 14.89 -15.72 8.31
CA MET A 314 15.27 -16.89 7.51
C MET A 314 16.36 -16.50 6.50
N GLU A 315 17.52 -17.15 6.58
CA GLU A 315 18.59 -16.96 5.59
C GLU A 315 18.22 -17.62 4.27
N ILE A 316 18.17 -16.84 3.18
CA ILE A 316 17.93 -17.39 1.84
C ILE A 316 19.24 -17.59 1.08
N ASN A 317 20.18 -16.65 1.24
CA ASN A 317 21.43 -16.65 0.50
C ASN A 317 22.59 -16.12 1.34
N LYS A 318 23.33 -17.04 1.95
CA LYS A 318 24.52 -16.73 2.76
C LYS A 318 25.64 -16.02 1.99
N ARG A 319 25.79 -16.29 0.68
CA ARG A 319 26.87 -15.70 -0.13
C ARG A 319 26.63 -14.21 -0.41
N HIS A 320 25.36 -13.81 -0.48
CA HIS A 320 24.96 -12.44 -0.79
C HIS A 320 24.33 -11.72 0.40
N ASN A 321 24.35 -12.36 1.57
CA ASN A 321 23.77 -11.87 2.82
C ASN A 321 22.30 -11.45 2.68
N VAL A 322 21.52 -12.20 1.90
CA VAL A 322 20.08 -11.94 1.72
C VAL A 322 19.29 -12.84 2.65
N VAL A 323 18.40 -12.22 3.42
CA VAL A 323 17.51 -12.88 4.38
C VAL A 323 16.06 -12.43 4.17
N LEU A 324 15.10 -13.21 4.68
CA LEU A 324 13.73 -12.75 4.87
C LEU A 324 13.48 -12.50 6.35
N ALA A 325 12.95 -11.32 6.68
CA ALA A 325 12.17 -11.16 7.90
C ALA A 325 10.73 -11.59 7.60
N LEU A 326 10.18 -12.49 8.40
CA LEU A 326 8.83 -13.02 8.23
C LEU A 326 7.93 -12.47 9.32
N LEU A 327 6.87 -11.76 8.94
CA LEU A 327 5.85 -11.24 9.85
C LEU A 327 4.63 -12.17 9.86
N GLN A 328 3.95 -12.30 11.00
CA GLN A 328 2.78 -13.16 11.17
C GLN A 328 1.50 -12.71 10.41
N TYR A 329 1.61 -11.69 9.56
CA TYR A 329 0.46 -11.09 8.90
C TYR A 329 0.31 -11.58 7.47
N GLY A 330 -0.90 -11.97 7.09
CA GLY A 330 -1.23 -12.47 5.75
C GLY A 330 -2.53 -11.87 5.21
N PRO A 331 -2.89 -12.14 3.95
CA PRO A 331 -4.17 -11.74 3.39
C PRO A 331 -5.30 -12.47 4.11
N VAL A 332 -6.27 -11.71 4.61
CA VAL A 332 -7.50 -12.19 5.24
C VAL A 332 -8.65 -11.76 4.35
N LYS A 333 -9.45 -12.73 3.88
CA LYS A 333 -10.64 -12.44 3.07
C LYS A 333 -11.86 -12.13 3.94
N HIS A 334 -11.99 -12.81 5.07
CA HIS A 334 -12.98 -12.56 6.13
C HIS A 334 -12.39 -13.10 7.45
N ARG A 335 -12.83 -12.58 8.62
CA ARG A 335 -12.29 -12.92 9.95
C ARG A 335 -12.20 -14.43 10.24
N ASP A 336 -12.95 -15.26 9.50
CA ASP A 336 -13.13 -16.68 9.80
C ASP A 336 -12.11 -17.63 9.14
N TYR A 337 -11.30 -17.16 8.18
CA TYR A 337 -10.28 -18.01 7.53
C TYR A 337 -8.90 -17.42 7.76
N GLY A 338 -8.12 -18.08 8.63
CA GLY A 338 -6.71 -17.73 8.79
C GLY A 338 -5.94 -17.91 7.48
N SER A 339 -4.92 -17.08 7.29
CA SER A 339 -4.12 -17.10 6.08
C SER A 339 -3.05 -18.19 6.15
N ASN A 340 -2.92 -18.99 5.09
CA ASN A 340 -1.78 -19.88 4.88
C ASN A 340 -0.51 -19.11 4.45
N PHE A 341 -0.54 -17.78 4.51
CA PHE A 341 0.53 -16.89 4.11
C PHE A 341 0.95 -15.98 5.27
N CYS A 342 2.17 -15.50 5.17
CA CYS A 342 2.83 -14.53 6.03
C CYS A 342 3.45 -13.45 5.15
N THR A 343 3.78 -12.29 5.73
CA THR A 343 4.46 -11.23 4.98
C THR A 343 5.96 -11.44 5.10
N ALA A 344 6.62 -11.59 3.96
CA ALA A 344 8.07 -11.69 3.88
C ALA A 344 8.66 -10.36 3.44
N ILE A 345 9.63 -9.85 4.19
CA ILE A 345 10.38 -8.65 3.90
C ILE A 345 11.80 -9.06 3.53
N PRO A 346 12.24 -8.84 2.28
CA PRO A 346 13.62 -9.08 1.90
C PRO A 346 14.54 -8.04 2.55
N LEU A 347 15.56 -8.53 3.24
CA LEU A 347 16.57 -7.70 3.90
C LEU A 347 17.98 -8.09 3.43
N PHE A 348 18.84 -7.09 3.37
CA PHE A 348 20.27 -7.27 3.27
C PHE A 348 20.88 -7.25 4.69
N HIS A 349 21.62 -8.30 5.03
CA HIS A 349 22.33 -8.46 6.29
C HIS A 349 23.78 -7.98 6.14
N PHE A 350 24.27 -7.13 7.05
CA PHE A 350 25.67 -6.73 7.05
C PHE A 350 26.54 -7.79 7.74
N PRO A 351 27.52 -8.41 7.03
CA PRO A 351 28.35 -9.46 7.60
C PRO A 351 29.04 -9.01 8.89
N GLY A 352 29.01 -9.86 9.93
CA GLY A 352 29.66 -9.60 11.21
C GLY A 352 28.91 -8.61 12.13
N HIS A 353 27.77 -8.08 11.70
CA HIS A 353 26.96 -7.15 12.49
C HIS A 353 25.52 -7.64 12.66
N SER A 354 24.80 -7.08 13.63
CA SER A 354 23.33 -7.26 13.77
C SER A 354 22.54 -6.23 12.97
N TYR A 355 23.18 -5.61 11.96
CA TYR A 355 22.60 -4.56 11.13
C TYR A 355 21.97 -5.14 9.87
N PHE A 356 20.80 -4.61 9.53
CA PHE A 356 20.00 -5.00 8.38
C PHE A 356 19.45 -3.76 7.70
N ARG A 357 19.23 -3.85 6.39
CA ARG A 357 18.50 -2.84 5.63
C ARG A 357 17.50 -3.51 4.71
N ARG A 358 16.47 -2.78 4.29
CA ARG A 358 15.62 -3.26 3.20
C ARG A 358 16.46 -3.48 1.96
N LEU A 359 16.21 -4.59 1.27
CA LEU A 359 16.95 -4.91 0.06
C LEU A 359 16.46 -4.03 -1.09
N ASP A 360 17.38 -3.33 -1.75
CA ASP A 360 17.06 -2.44 -2.87
C ASP A 360 16.32 -3.19 -3.98
N GLY A 361 15.33 -2.55 -4.59
CA GLY A 361 14.60 -3.19 -5.67
C GLY A 361 13.54 -4.19 -5.23
N SER A 362 13.40 -4.43 -3.93
CA SER A 362 12.51 -5.46 -3.39
C SER A 362 11.38 -4.87 -2.57
N THR A 363 10.25 -5.56 -2.58
CA THR A 363 9.03 -5.15 -1.87
C THR A 363 8.57 -6.32 -0.99
N PRO A 364 7.93 -6.05 0.15
CA PRO A 364 7.32 -7.12 0.92
C PRO A 364 6.31 -7.90 0.06
N PHE A 365 6.24 -9.22 0.27
CA PHE A 365 5.35 -10.09 -0.50
C PHE A 365 4.77 -11.18 0.40
N PHE A 366 3.71 -11.84 -0.07
CA PHE A 366 3.13 -12.98 0.65
C PHE A 366 3.92 -14.26 0.41
N ALA A 367 4.39 -14.86 1.49
CA ALA A 367 5.11 -16.13 1.46
C ALA A 367 4.35 -17.20 2.25
N PRO A 368 4.49 -18.49 1.91
CA PRO A 368 3.80 -19.56 2.64
C PRO A 368 4.15 -19.54 4.14
N TYR A 369 3.14 -19.60 5.01
CA TYR A 369 3.29 -19.52 6.46
C TYR A 369 4.29 -20.55 7.00
N LYS A 370 4.38 -21.74 6.39
CA LYS A 370 5.35 -22.80 6.74
C LYS A 370 6.82 -22.34 6.79
N LEU A 371 7.16 -21.22 6.15
CA LEU A 371 8.50 -20.63 6.23
C LEU A 371 8.81 -20.03 7.61
N LEU A 372 7.80 -19.55 8.35
CA LEU A 372 7.97 -19.05 9.72
C LEU A 372 8.56 -20.13 10.63
N ARG A 373 8.14 -21.39 10.48
CA ARG A 373 8.68 -22.54 11.24
C ARG A 373 10.16 -22.81 10.98
N ARG A 374 10.72 -22.29 9.88
CA ARG A 374 12.15 -22.41 9.53
C ARG A 374 12.94 -21.17 9.92
N ALA A 375 12.27 -20.06 10.21
CA ALA A 375 12.89 -18.85 10.69
C ALA A 375 13.29 -18.99 12.16
N ARG A 376 14.23 -18.15 12.58
CA ARG A 376 14.61 -18.02 13.99
C ARG A 376 14.46 -16.57 14.40
N ASN A 377 13.88 -16.32 15.57
CA ASN A 377 13.85 -14.97 16.10
C ASN A 377 15.27 -14.48 16.33
N ARG A 378 15.55 -13.28 15.81
CA ARG A 378 16.80 -12.58 16.01
C ARG A 378 16.48 -11.14 16.35
N GLN A 379 17.18 -10.61 17.35
CA GLN A 379 17.23 -9.17 17.55
C GLN A 379 18.08 -8.57 16.43
N ILE A 380 17.47 -7.69 15.65
CA ILE A 380 18.09 -7.03 14.52
C ILE A 380 17.97 -5.51 14.67
N CYS A 381 18.90 -4.77 14.07
CA CYS A 381 18.78 -3.33 13.91
C CYS A 381 18.55 -3.02 12.42
N LEU A 382 17.33 -2.59 12.11
CA LEU A 382 16.94 -2.09 10.79
C LEU A 382 17.41 -0.64 10.65
N LEU A 383 18.43 -0.44 9.83
CA LEU A 383 19.18 0.80 9.72
C LEU A 383 18.39 1.95 9.10
N ASN A 384 18.55 3.14 9.67
CA ASN A 384 18.13 4.41 9.06
C ASN A 384 19.31 5.06 8.32
N TYR A 385 19.45 4.80 7.02
CA TYR A 385 20.65 5.22 6.29
C TYR A 385 20.73 6.73 6.04
N LYS A 386 19.63 7.49 6.21
CA LYS A 386 19.67 8.97 6.17
C LYS A 386 20.61 9.56 7.24
N ASN A 387 20.87 8.83 8.32
CA ASN A 387 21.67 9.28 9.46
C ASN A 387 23.08 8.68 9.53
N MET A 388 23.47 7.82 8.58
CA MET A 388 24.76 7.13 8.63
C MET A 388 25.81 7.77 7.74
N THR A 389 26.81 8.40 8.36
CA THR A 389 28.09 8.82 7.77
C THR A 389 29.19 7.77 7.96
N PHE A 390 28.85 6.47 7.87
CA PHE A 390 29.88 5.42 7.89
C PHE A 390 30.40 5.15 6.48
N GLY A 391 31.73 5.22 6.32
CA GLY A 391 32.48 4.76 5.15
C GLY A 391 32.44 3.23 4.95
N LEU A 392 31.29 2.60 5.20
CA LEU A 392 31.01 1.27 4.71
C LEU A 392 30.79 1.42 3.20
N GLU A 393 31.78 1.02 2.42
CA GLU A 393 31.67 0.95 0.96
C GLU A 393 30.45 0.08 0.61
N THR A 394 29.33 0.74 0.33
CA THR A 394 28.22 0.12 -0.38
C THR A 394 28.76 -0.26 -1.76
N PRO A 395 28.68 -1.52 -2.22
CA PRO A 395 28.84 -1.80 -3.63
C PRO A 395 27.79 -0.98 -4.37
N GLN A 396 28.26 0.06 -5.07
CA GLN A 396 27.42 0.93 -5.87
C GLN A 396 26.57 0.05 -6.82
N PRO A 397 25.22 0.13 -6.78
CA PRO A 397 24.44 -0.50 -7.81
C PRO A 397 24.81 0.17 -9.13
N ILE A 398 25.47 -0.57 -10.02
CA ILE A 398 25.73 -0.09 -11.39
C ILE A 398 24.38 -0.07 -12.10
N ILE A 399 23.68 1.06 -12.03
CA ILE A 399 22.52 1.34 -12.87
C ILE A 399 23.08 1.68 -14.25
N SER A 400 23.21 0.68 -15.12
CA SER A 400 23.45 0.95 -16.54
C SER A 400 22.17 1.55 -17.13
N LYS A 401 22.16 2.87 -17.36
CA LYS A 401 21.17 3.51 -18.24
C LYS A 401 21.29 2.86 -19.63
N ALA A 402 20.32 2.04 -20.01
CA ALA A 402 20.23 1.53 -21.37
C ALA A 402 19.97 2.72 -22.30
N LYS A 403 20.89 2.98 -23.23
CA LYS A 403 20.74 4.04 -24.23
C LYS A 403 20.04 3.43 -25.45
N TRP A 404 18.92 4.01 -25.83
CA TRP A 404 18.10 3.59 -26.96
C TRP A 404 18.91 3.66 -28.26
N ILE A 405 18.95 2.57 -29.03
CA ILE A 405 19.49 2.55 -30.40
C ILE A 405 18.31 2.24 -31.34
N PRO A 406 18.01 3.06 -32.34
CA PRO A 406 16.93 2.77 -33.28
C PRO A 406 17.38 1.65 -34.21
N SER A 407 16.84 0.44 -34.06
CA SER A 407 16.86 -0.58 -35.10
C SER A 407 15.44 -0.84 -35.61
N ARG A 408 15.34 -1.13 -36.91
CA ARG A 408 14.09 -1.17 -37.69
C ARG A 408 13.03 -2.08 -37.04
N TRP A 409 11.84 -1.53 -36.84
CA TRP A 409 10.67 -2.22 -36.28
C TRP A 409 10.24 -3.38 -37.17
N ILE A 410 10.17 -4.59 -36.62
CA ILE A 410 9.53 -5.75 -37.24
C ILE A 410 8.29 -6.10 -36.40
N HIS A 411 7.12 -6.10 -37.05
CA HIS A 411 5.82 -6.33 -36.42
C HIS A 411 5.65 -7.78 -35.94
N GLY A 412 5.05 -7.97 -34.76
CA GLY A 412 4.57 -9.28 -34.28
C GLY A 412 5.48 -10.05 -33.32
N HIS A 413 6.61 -9.48 -32.87
CA HIS A 413 7.55 -10.14 -31.97
C HIS A 413 7.52 -9.54 -30.54
N ILE A 414 7.50 -10.40 -29.52
CA ILE A 414 7.81 -10.00 -28.13
C ILE A 414 9.32 -9.99 -27.97
N TRP A 415 9.90 -8.85 -27.59
CA TRP A 415 11.33 -8.70 -27.31
C TRP A 415 11.58 -8.73 -25.81
N ILE A 416 12.47 -9.60 -25.33
CA ILE A 416 12.79 -9.69 -23.90
C ILE A 416 14.27 -9.36 -23.69
N THR A 417 14.55 -8.34 -22.88
CA THR A 417 15.91 -7.98 -22.47
C THR A 417 16.16 -8.47 -21.05
N VAL A 418 17.25 -9.21 -20.82
CA VAL A 418 17.67 -9.67 -19.49
C VAL A 418 18.99 -8.99 -19.10
N THR A 419 18.97 -8.19 -18.04
CA THR A 419 20.16 -7.48 -17.52
C THR A 419 20.57 -8.08 -16.18
N ARG A 420 21.81 -8.55 -16.06
CA ARG A 420 22.36 -9.01 -14.78
C ARG A 420 22.69 -7.81 -13.88
N LEU A 421 22.09 -7.75 -12.70
CA LEU A 421 22.43 -6.79 -11.66
C LEU A 421 23.55 -7.39 -10.81
N LEU A 422 24.71 -6.72 -10.74
CA LEU A 422 25.85 -7.21 -9.97
C LEU A 422 25.47 -7.35 -8.49
N GLY A 423 25.39 -8.59 -8.00
CA GLY A 423 25.13 -8.91 -6.60
C GLY A 423 23.67 -9.03 -6.19
N THR A 424 22.70 -8.65 -7.03
CA THR A 424 21.27 -8.50 -6.66
C THR A 424 20.28 -9.10 -7.66
N GLY A 425 20.70 -10.06 -8.50
CA GLY A 425 19.79 -10.80 -9.39
C GLY A 425 19.73 -10.28 -10.81
N TYR A 426 18.57 -10.37 -11.46
CA TYR A 426 18.39 -10.08 -12.90
C TYR A 426 17.16 -9.19 -13.15
N ARG A 427 17.32 -8.14 -13.97
CA ARG A 427 16.23 -7.31 -14.47
C ARG A 427 15.77 -7.82 -15.82
N MET A 428 14.48 -8.12 -15.95
CA MET A 428 13.87 -8.49 -17.23
C MET A 428 12.91 -7.41 -17.71
N THR A 429 13.01 -7.05 -18.99
CA THR A 429 12.04 -6.16 -19.63
C THR A 429 11.51 -6.82 -20.88
N ALA A 430 10.20 -7.05 -20.94
CA ALA A 430 9.51 -7.52 -22.13
C ALA A 430 8.85 -6.33 -22.84
N TYR A 431 9.02 -6.26 -24.15
CA TYR A 431 8.46 -5.26 -25.04
C TYR A 431 7.56 -5.94 -26.07
N TYR A 432 6.35 -5.40 -26.26
CA TYR A 432 5.46 -5.79 -27.35
C TYR A 432 5.10 -4.56 -28.19
N PRO A 433 5.47 -4.52 -29.48
CA PRO A 433 5.01 -3.47 -30.37
C PRO A 433 3.54 -3.72 -30.72
N SER A 434 2.63 -2.90 -30.18
CA SER A 434 1.23 -2.82 -30.63
C SER A 434 1.02 -1.54 -31.45
N HIS A 435 0.07 -1.56 -32.40
CA HIS A 435 -0.11 -0.51 -33.40
C HIS A 435 -0.37 0.89 -32.85
N ASP A 436 -0.86 1.04 -31.60
CA ASP A 436 -1.27 2.35 -31.07
C ASP A 436 -0.52 2.81 -29.81
N THR A 437 0.37 1.99 -29.23
CA THR A 437 1.30 2.40 -28.13
C THR A 437 2.24 1.24 -27.78
N PRO A 438 3.56 1.48 -27.58
CA PRO A 438 4.45 0.46 -27.05
C PRO A 438 4.11 0.20 -25.57
N ARG A 439 3.63 -1.01 -25.26
CA ARG A 439 3.46 -1.45 -23.87
C ARG A 439 4.73 -2.12 -23.39
N THR A 440 5.27 -1.60 -22.28
CA THR A 440 6.49 -2.10 -21.66
C THR A 440 6.11 -2.74 -20.35
N SER A 441 6.49 -4.01 -20.14
CA SER A 441 6.34 -4.68 -18.85
C SER A 441 7.74 -5.02 -18.35
N THR A 442 8.19 -4.32 -17.32
CA THR A 442 9.47 -4.56 -16.66
C THR A 442 9.22 -5.33 -15.37
N ILE A 443 9.81 -6.53 -15.27
CA ILE A 443 9.85 -7.30 -14.04
C ILE A 443 11.31 -7.38 -13.61
N THR A 444 11.66 -6.72 -12.50
CA THR A 444 12.97 -6.88 -11.87
C THR A 444 12.86 -8.00 -10.83
N THR A 445 13.67 -9.06 -10.96
CA THR A 445 13.65 -10.17 -10.01
C THR A 445 15.02 -10.36 -9.37
N LEU A 446 15.02 -10.55 -8.05
CA LEU A 446 16.16 -11.08 -7.32
C LEU A 446 16.15 -12.61 -7.50
N GLY A 447 16.66 -13.10 -8.63
CA GLY A 447 16.85 -14.54 -8.82
C GLY A 447 17.78 -15.08 -7.74
N LEU A 448 17.34 -16.11 -7.01
CA LEU A 448 18.25 -16.86 -6.16
C LEU A 448 19.30 -17.54 -7.06
N PRO A 449 20.59 -17.54 -6.70
CA PRO A 449 21.63 -18.05 -7.58
C PRO A 449 21.52 -19.56 -7.86
N TYR A 450 20.64 -20.28 -7.13
CA TYR A 450 20.37 -21.70 -7.31
C TYR A 450 18.93 -22.04 -6.88
N GLY A 451 18.00 -22.17 -7.84
CA GLY A 451 16.66 -22.69 -7.55
C GLY A 451 15.62 -22.19 -8.55
N ILE A 452 14.70 -23.06 -8.91
CA ILE A 452 13.66 -22.85 -9.92
C ILE A 452 12.83 -21.61 -9.58
N ASP A 453 12.85 -20.61 -10.46
CA ASP A 453 11.91 -19.50 -10.42
C ASP A 453 10.88 -19.71 -11.56
N CYS A 454 9.66 -20.10 -11.20
CA CYS A 454 8.55 -20.04 -12.14
C CYS A 454 7.94 -18.64 -12.10
N PHE A 455 7.86 -18.01 -13.27
CA PHE A 455 7.26 -16.70 -13.44
C PHE A 455 5.96 -16.82 -14.23
N PHE A 456 5.05 -15.87 -13.99
CA PHE A 456 3.86 -15.69 -14.82
C PHE A 456 3.92 -14.28 -15.41
N LEU A 457 4.16 -14.20 -16.71
CA LEU A 457 4.07 -12.96 -17.47
C LEU A 457 2.70 -12.95 -18.16
N GLU A 458 1.69 -12.34 -17.55
CA GLU A 458 0.37 -12.28 -18.16
C GLU A 458 0.34 -11.19 -19.24
N PHE A 459 0.40 -11.61 -20.50
CA PHE A 459 0.16 -10.71 -21.64
C PHE A 459 -1.33 -10.72 -21.98
N THR A 460 -2.07 -9.68 -21.61
CA THR A 460 -3.47 -9.52 -22.05
C THR A 460 -3.52 -8.67 -23.32
N ASN A 461 -3.57 -9.32 -24.49
CA ASN A 461 -4.08 -8.71 -25.72
C ASN A 461 -5.55 -9.12 -25.96
N GLY A 462 -6.38 -9.04 -24.91
CA GLY A 462 -7.82 -9.30 -24.98
C GLY A 462 -8.28 -10.70 -25.42
N ARG A 463 -7.42 -11.61 -25.93
CA ARG A 463 -7.82 -12.93 -26.46
C ARG A 463 -6.86 -14.10 -26.19
N SER A 464 -5.63 -13.87 -25.73
CA SER A 464 -4.67 -14.95 -25.44
C SER A 464 -3.89 -14.65 -24.16
N ARG A 465 -3.63 -15.69 -23.35
CA ARG A 465 -2.73 -15.67 -22.18
C ARG A 465 -1.55 -16.61 -22.42
N VAL A 466 -0.34 -16.17 -22.09
CA VAL A 466 0.90 -16.94 -22.21
C VAL A 466 1.62 -16.89 -20.86
N GLY A 467 2.29 -17.96 -20.46
CA GLY A 467 3.17 -17.98 -19.29
C GLY A 467 4.54 -18.55 -19.66
N ALA A 468 5.56 -18.26 -18.86
CA ALA A 468 6.91 -18.76 -19.10
C ALA A 468 7.58 -19.11 -17.76
N CYS A 469 8.02 -20.35 -17.59
CA CYS A 469 8.75 -20.79 -16.40
C CYS A 469 10.21 -21.06 -16.79
N PHE A 470 11.13 -20.64 -15.92
CA PHE A 470 12.56 -20.78 -16.15
C PHE A 470 13.08 -21.91 -15.26
N HIS A 471 13.97 -22.72 -15.80
CA HIS A 471 14.67 -23.73 -15.02
C HIS A 471 16.14 -23.74 -15.44
N GLY A 472 17.05 -23.54 -14.50
CA GLY A 472 18.48 -23.57 -14.83
C GLY A 472 19.38 -23.44 -13.61
N THR A 473 20.40 -24.30 -13.55
CA THR A 473 21.53 -24.18 -12.63
C THR A 473 22.72 -23.61 -13.38
N LEU A 474 23.01 -22.33 -13.17
CA LEU A 474 24.13 -21.65 -13.83
C LEU A 474 25.42 -21.83 -13.01
N ARG A 475 26.08 -22.99 -13.15
CA ARG A 475 27.47 -23.17 -12.69
C ARG A 475 28.48 -22.50 -13.64
N SER A 476 28.11 -22.21 -14.88
CA SER A 476 28.83 -21.35 -15.83
C SER A 476 27.83 -20.52 -16.64
N GLN A 477 28.23 -19.37 -17.20
CA GLN A 477 27.36 -18.40 -17.91
C GLN A 477 26.76 -18.92 -19.25
N SER A 478 26.64 -20.22 -19.45
CA SER A 478 26.35 -20.88 -20.73
C SER A 478 25.24 -21.94 -20.67
N ASP A 479 24.43 -22.01 -19.60
CA ASP A 479 23.32 -22.97 -19.49
C ASP A 479 22.09 -22.30 -18.85
N LEU A 480 21.39 -21.45 -19.60
CA LEU A 480 20.04 -20.99 -19.28
C LEU A 480 19.05 -21.81 -20.10
N ARG A 481 18.08 -22.49 -19.47
CA ARG A 481 16.97 -23.15 -20.16
C ARG A 481 15.66 -22.42 -19.87
N MET A 482 14.84 -22.23 -20.91
CA MET A 482 13.60 -21.47 -20.84
C MET A 482 12.45 -22.33 -21.36
N ARG A 483 11.35 -22.42 -20.59
CA ARG A 483 10.13 -23.11 -21.00
C ARG A 483 9.00 -22.10 -21.15
N PHE A 484 8.38 -22.09 -22.31
CA PHE A 484 7.15 -21.35 -22.56
C PHE A 484 5.97 -22.29 -22.46
N PHE A 485 4.88 -21.84 -21.85
CA PHE A 485 3.62 -22.57 -21.82
C PHE A 485 2.47 -21.65 -22.18
N ARG A 486 1.52 -22.19 -22.93
CA ARG A 486 0.40 -21.43 -23.44
C ARG A 486 -0.83 -21.67 -22.57
N ILE A 487 -1.48 -20.60 -22.13
CA ILE A 487 -2.57 -20.67 -21.15
C ILE A 487 -3.95 -20.67 -21.85
N HIS A 488 -4.07 -20.20 -23.11
CA HIS A 488 -5.32 -20.24 -23.89
C HIS A 488 -5.18 -20.44 -25.42
N ARG A 489 -6.22 -21.02 -26.07
CA ARG A 489 -6.33 -21.28 -27.53
C ARG A 489 -6.65 -19.99 -28.33
N GLY A 490 -5.95 -19.77 -29.45
CA GLY A 490 -5.77 -18.51 -30.21
C GLY A 490 -4.59 -18.58 -31.23
N SER A 491 -4.24 -17.56 -31.99
CA SER A 491 -3.23 -17.66 -33.08
C SER A 491 -1.79 -17.99 -32.61
N ALA A 492 -0.96 -18.53 -33.52
CA ALA A 492 0.45 -18.87 -33.29
C ALA A 492 1.28 -17.65 -32.85
N LEU A 493 2.19 -17.85 -31.89
CA LEU A 493 3.04 -16.81 -31.30
C LEU A 493 4.50 -17.05 -31.72
N LYS A 494 5.19 -16.03 -32.25
CA LYS A 494 6.64 -16.08 -32.50
C LYS A 494 7.37 -15.25 -31.43
N ILE A 495 8.36 -15.84 -30.77
CA ILE A 495 9.14 -15.19 -29.70
C ILE A 495 10.59 -15.02 -30.20
N ALA A 496 11.11 -13.80 -30.15
CA ALA A 496 12.50 -13.50 -30.48
C ALA A 496 13.27 -13.10 -29.20
N LEU A 497 14.41 -13.74 -28.96
CA LEU A 497 15.25 -13.49 -27.78
C LEU A 497 16.54 -12.77 -28.19
N SER A 498 16.84 -11.66 -27.52
CA SER A 498 18.10 -10.94 -27.66
C SER A 498 18.79 -10.81 -26.30
N ILE A 499 20.04 -11.29 -26.20
CA ILE A 499 20.86 -11.23 -24.99
C ILE A 499 21.97 -10.21 -25.21
N GLN A 500 21.91 -9.07 -24.52
CA GLN A 500 22.95 -8.04 -24.60
C GLN A 500 24.04 -8.26 -23.54
N ARG A 501 25.31 -8.26 -23.97
CA ARG A 501 26.49 -8.20 -23.09
C ARG A 501 27.07 -6.78 -23.08
N SER A 502 27.46 -6.28 -21.91
CA SER A 502 28.35 -5.12 -21.80
C SER A 502 29.65 -5.51 -21.09
N TRP A 503 30.77 -5.07 -21.65
CA TRP A 503 32.11 -5.21 -21.05
C TRP A 503 32.67 -3.81 -20.78
N ASN A 504 33.23 -3.60 -19.59
CA ASN A 504 34.14 -2.49 -19.33
C ASN A 504 35.57 -3.01 -19.53
N LEU A 505 36.17 -2.68 -20.68
CA LEU A 505 37.62 -2.78 -20.83
C LEU A 505 38.23 -1.48 -20.29
N HIS A 506 39.28 -1.57 -19.46
CA HIS A 506 40.06 -0.42 -19.05
C HIS A 506 40.50 0.35 -20.30
N GLY A 507 39.96 1.57 -20.48
CA GLY A 507 40.12 2.36 -21.70
C GLY A 507 38.81 2.59 -22.48
N GLY A 508 37.80 3.19 -21.85
CA GLY A 508 36.82 4.08 -22.49
C GLY A 508 35.93 3.62 -23.65
N LYS A 509 36.06 2.40 -24.21
CA LYS A 509 35.23 1.93 -25.33
C LYS A 509 34.37 0.72 -24.95
N LYS A 510 33.05 0.93 -24.94
CA LYS A 510 32.04 -0.13 -24.85
C LYS A 510 31.87 -0.79 -26.21
N LYS A 511 31.89 -2.12 -26.27
CA LYS A 511 31.56 -2.91 -27.47
C LYS A 511 30.36 -3.80 -27.16
N TRP A 512 29.37 -3.80 -28.06
CA TRP A 512 28.12 -4.55 -27.94
C TRP A 512 28.12 -5.72 -28.93
N PHE A 513 27.52 -6.84 -28.55
CA PHE A 513 27.28 -7.98 -29.42
C PHE A 513 25.79 -8.31 -29.40
N ASP A 514 25.17 -8.35 -30.57
CA ASP A 514 23.80 -8.84 -30.76
C ASP A 514 23.87 -10.29 -31.27
N LYS A 515 23.07 -11.17 -30.68
CA LYS A 515 22.82 -12.51 -31.21
C LYS A 515 21.31 -12.72 -31.22
N GLU A 516 20.72 -12.70 -32.41
CA GLU A 516 19.31 -13.06 -32.62
C GLU A 516 19.18 -14.59 -32.53
N LEU A 517 18.22 -15.06 -31.74
CA LEU A 517 17.78 -16.44 -31.70
C LEU A 517 16.34 -16.47 -32.21
N GLU A 518 16.14 -17.03 -33.42
CA GLU A 518 14.81 -17.37 -33.93
C GLU A 518 14.35 -18.69 -33.29
N VAL A 519 13.15 -18.68 -32.72
CA VAL A 519 12.44 -19.89 -32.31
C VAL A 519 11.40 -20.19 -33.40
N GLU A 520 11.57 -21.29 -34.14
CA GLU A 520 10.63 -21.70 -35.19
C GLU A 520 9.25 -22.13 -34.65
N GLU A 521 8.25 -22.07 -35.54
CA GLU A 521 6.80 -22.11 -35.31
C GLU A 521 6.26 -23.06 -34.23
N LEU A 522 5.41 -22.51 -33.35
CA LEU A 522 4.52 -23.30 -32.49
C LEU A 522 3.39 -23.91 -33.34
N CYS A 523 3.57 -25.14 -33.83
CA CYS A 523 2.54 -25.86 -34.60
C CYS A 523 1.23 -26.03 -33.80
N ASN A 524 0.11 -25.71 -34.45
CA ASN A 524 -1.22 -26.17 -34.08
C ASN A 524 -1.39 -27.58 -34.63
N ASP A 525 -1.55 -28.59 -33.78
CA ASP A 525 -2.23 -29.79 -34.23
C ASP A 525 -3.13 -30.41 -33.15
N SER A 526 -4.33 -30.70 -33.61
CA SER A 526 -5.50 -31.13 -32.87
C SER A 526 -5.59 -32.66 -32.88
N ALA A 527 -5.23 -33.33 -31.79
CA ALA A 527 -5.80 -34.62 -31.37
C ALA A 527 -5.13 -35.13 -30.07
N CYS A 528 -5.80 -34.99 -28.93
CA CYS A 528 -5.89 -36.05 -27.90
C CYS A 528 -6.91 -35.62 -26.82
N PRO A 529 -7.90 -36.47 -26.46
CA PRO A 529 -8.92 -36.14 -25.48
C PRO A 529 -8.55 -36.76 -24.12
N ASP A 530 -8.12 -35.96 -23.14
CA ASP A 530 -8.60 -36.13 -21.77
C ASP A 530 -8.25 -34.95 -20.87
N THR A 531 -9.18 -34.66 -19.97
CA THR A 531 -9.14 -33.58 -18.99
C THR A 531 -8.22 -33.96 -17.82
N SER A 532 -7.07 -33.28 -17.63
CA SER A 532 -6.41 -33.04 -16.32
C SER A 532 -4.96 -32.51 -16.35
N HIS A 533 -4.31 -32.30 -17.50
CA HIS A 533 -2.93 -31.75 -17.53
C HIS A 533 -2.68 -30.84 -18.73
N PRO A 534 -2.09 -29.63 -18.58
CA PRO A 534 -1.60 -28.88 -19.73
C PRO A 534 -0.22 -29.43 -20.16
N HIS A 535 -0.22 -30.21 -21.24
CA HIS A 535 0.97 -30.66 -21.97
C HIS A 535 1.32 -29.70 -23.12
N LEU A 536 2.58 -29.27 -23.18
CA LEU A 536 3.52 -29.35 -24.32
C LEU A 536 4.81 -28.61 -23.90
N ILE A 537 5.92 -29.34 -23.82
CA ILE A 537 7.21 -28.82 -23.33
C ILE A 537 8.19 -28.79 -24.50
N TYR A 538 8.65 -27.60 -24.89
CA TYR A 538 9.83 -27.45 -25.73
C TYR A 538 10.97 -26.90 -24.89
N GLU A 539 12.14 -27.52 -25.02
CA GLU A 539 13.37 -27.19 -24.30
C GLU A 539 14.42 -26.75 -25.32
N THR A 540 14.86 -25.49 -25.25
CA THR A 540 15.98 -25.00 -26.07
C THR A 540 17.23 -24.86 -25.21
N ARG A 541 18.37 -25.32 -25.74
CA ARG A 541 19.68 -25.24 -25.08
C ARG A 541 20.53 -24.18 -25.79
N VAL A 542 21.03 -23.21 -25.03
CA VAL A 542 21.88 -22.14 -25.58
C VAL A 542 23.33 -22.42 -25.23
N THR A 543 24.09 -23.06 -26.12
CA THR A 543 25.54 -23.23 -25.95
C THR A 543 26.32 -22.07 -26.56
N SER A 544 27.36 -21.60 -25.86
CA SER A 544 28.35 -20.68 -26.42
C SER A 544 29.58 -21.47 -26.86
N MET A 545 30.02 -21.25 -28.10
CA MET A 545 31.07 -21.93 -28.87
C MET A 545 30.52 -23.06 -29.75
N GLY A 546 30.79 -22.91 -31.05
CA GLY A 546 30.23 -23.75 -32.11
C GLY A 546 30.61 -25.21 -31.95
N THR A 547 29.60 -26.05 -31.81
CA THR A 547 29.59 -27.44 -32.27
C THR A 547 28.13 -27.87 -32.36
N ASP A 548 27.68 -28.24 -33.55
CA ASP A 548 26.36 -28.83 -33.79
C ASP A 548 26.25 -30.20 -33.11
N ILE A 549 25.18 -30.48 -32.35
CA ILE A 549 24.84 -31.85 -31.91
C ILE A 549 23.32 -32.07 -31.92
N TYR A 550 22.93 -33.17 -32.56
CA TYR A 550 21.60 -33.70 -32.80
C TYR A 550 20.80 -34.07 -31.54
N LEU A 551 19.47 -33.93 -31.64
CA LEU A 551 18.47 -34.44 -30.69
C LEU A 551 18.50 -35.98 -30.62
N LYS A 552 18.66 -36.54 -29.41
CA LYS A 552 18.26 -37.91 -29.12
C LYS A 552 17.29 -37.91 -27.95
N GLN A 553 16.06 -38.33 -28.25
CA GLN A 553 14.96 -38.55 -27.33
C GLN A 553 15.27 -39.77 -26.45
N ILE A 554 15.15 -39.62 -25.13
CA ILE A 554 15.01 -40.74 -24.20
C ILE A 554 13.80 -40.42 -23.32
N LEU A 555 12.76 -41.22 -23.46
CA LEU A 555 11.58 -41.30 -22.59
C LEU A 555 11.87 -42.33 -21.50
N ASP A 556 11.42 -42.01 -20.27
CA ASP A 556 11.15 -42.93 -19.14
C ASP A 556 12.34 -43.69 -18.52
N ASP A 557 12.41 -44.02 -17.22
CA ASP A 557 11.41 -44.21 -16.17
C ASP A 557 12.07 -44.02 -14.77
N GLY A 558 11.28 -43.58 -13.79
CA GLY A 558 11.35 -44.14 -12.42
C GLY A 558 12.39 -43.63 -11.39
N THR A 559 11.84 -43.19 -10.25
CA THR A 559 12.36 -43.28 -8.86
C THR A 559 13.32 -42.23 -8.27
N SER A 560 12.89 -41.83 -7.05
CA SER A 560 13.44 -41.02 -5.94
C SER A 560 13.64 -39.53 -6.13
#